data_AF-A0A420S9L1-F1
#
_entry.id   AF-A0A420S9L1-F1
#
_cell.length_a   1.000
_cell.length_b   1.000
_cell.length_c   1.000
_cell.angle_alpha   90.00
_cell.angle_beta   90.00
_cell.angle_gamma   90.00
#
_symmetry.space_group_name_H-M   'P 1'
#
loop_
_entity.id
_entity.type
_entity.pdbx_description
1 polymer ?
#
loop_
_entity_poly.entity_id
_entity_poly.type
_entity_poly.pdbx_seq_one_letter_code
_entity_poly.pdbx_strand_id
1 'polypeptide(L)'
;MSEKSQNDILSNVIGFPVGSVCQIVDPGNHNQLVAHGVVGELVIGGQILARGYLDDCVRTASSFIDSPPWSSDSTATRFYKAGDLAKIDHTGSVTIVGRKDNQIKIRGQRINVEEIETTLLATNLIRKSIVELPKKGPLANELVAIISTTSDTSHCKHPPPLAFPQQPL
;
A
#
# COMPACT_ATOMS: atom_id res chain seq x y z
N MET A 1 -8.58 28.94 2.09
CA MET A 1 -8.22 27.67 1.41
C MET A 1 -6.78 27.19 1.72
N SER A 2 -6.10 27.70 2.77
CA SER A 2 -4.65 27.45 2.99
C SER A 2 -4.28 26.69 4.27
N GLU A 3 -5.23 26.44 5.18
CA GLU A 3 -4.91 25.89 6.52
C GLU A 3 -4.90 24.35 6.59
N LYS A 4 -5.72 23.65 5.78
CA LYS A 4 -5.75 22.18 5.78
C LYS A 4 -4.44 21.56 5.27
N SER A 5 -3.76 22.22 4.32
CA SER A 5 -2.55 21.69 3.71
C SER A 5 -1.33 21.72 4.63
N GLN A 6 -1.23 22.69 5.55
CA GLN A 6 -0.09 22.76 6.49
C GLN A 6 -0.23 21.77 7.65
N ASN A 7 -1.45 21.55 8.14
CA ASN A 7 -1.71 20.55 9.19
C ASN A 7 -1.50 19.11 8.69
N ASP A 8 -1.82 18.81 7.42
CA ASP A 8 -1.54 17.51 6.81
C ASP A 8 -0.05 17.27 6.52
N ILE A 9 0.75 18.34 6.37
CA ILE A 9 2.21 18.23 6.22
C ILE A 9 2.86 17.92 7.57
N LEU A 10 2.42 18.56 8.66
CA LEU A 10 2.95 18.30 10.01
C LEU A 10 2.52 16.93 10.56
N SER A 11 1.30 16.47 10.25
CA SER A 11 0.81 15.17 10.73
C SER A 11 1.58 13.96 10.16
N ASN A 12 2.32 14.19 9.08
CA ASN A 12 3.10 13.17 8.38
C ASN A 12 4.61 13.20 8.72
N VAL A 13 5.07 14.20 9.46
CA VAL A 13 6.45 14.24 9.98
C VAL A 13 6.53 13.30 11.18
N ILE A 14 7.30 12.23 11.05
CA ILE A 14 7.50 11.25 12.12
C ILE A 14 8.76 11.56 12.95
N GLY A 15 9.54 12.57 12.56
CA GLY A 15 10.73 13.03 13.27
C GLY A 15 11.97 12.20 12.95
N PHE A 16 12.85 12.06 13.94
CA PHE A 16 14.17 11.45 13.77
C PHE A 16 14.18 9.98 14.19
N PRO A 17 15.00 9.13 13.54
CA PRO A 17 15.15 7.74 13.94
C PRO A 17 15.75 7.63 15.36
N VAL A 18 15.22 6.69 16.14
CA VAL A 18 15.71 6.37 17.48
C VAL A 18 16.23 4.94 17.48
N GLY A 19 17.48 4.73 17.91
CA GLY A 19 18.11 3.40 17.98
C GLY A 19 18.25 2.68 16.62
N SER A 20 18.10 3.41 15.52
CA SER A 20 18.09 2.87 14.16
C SER A 20 18.70 3.86 13.17
N VAL A 21 18.99 3.37 11.98
CA VAL A 21 19.41 4.18 10.83
C VAL A 21 18.28 4.16 9.81
N CYS A 22 17.78 5.33 9.41
CA CYS A 22 16.81 5.43 8.33
C CYS A 22 17.49 6.00 7.09
N GLN A 23 17.21 5.41 5.94
CA GLN A 23 17.66 5.89 4.63
C GLN A 23 16.48 5.88 3.65
N ILE A 24 16.54 6.73 2.63
CA ILE A 24 15.54 6.74 1.55
C ILE A 24 16.22 6.24 0.27
N VAL A 25 15.67 5.20 -0.32
CA VAL A 25 16.17 4.58 -1.55
C VAL A 25 15.21 4.77 -2.71
N ASP A 26 15.69 4.57 -3.93
CA ASP A 26 14.83 4.55 -5.11
C ASP A 26 13.77 3.42 -4.97
N PRO A 27 12.47 3.70 -5.14
CA PRO A 27 11.42 2.69 -5.01
C PRO A 27 11.53 1.53 -6.00
N GLY A 28 12.12 1.75 -7.18
CA GLY A 28 12.39 0.73 -8.19
C GLY A 28 13.70 -0.01 -7.96
N ASN A 29 14.67 0.60 -7.28
CA ASN A 29 15.99 0.02 -7.04
C ASN A 29 16.58 0.39 -5.66
N HIS A 30 16.48 -0.52 -4.69
CA HIS A 30 17.00 -0.30 -3.33
C HIS A 30 18.53 -0.11 -3.24
N ASN A 31 19.28 -0.39 -4.31
CA ASN A 31 20.73 -0.18 -4.35
C ASN A 31 21.12 1.27 -4.63
N GLN A 32 20.15 2.18 -4.76
CA GLN A 32 20.38 3.58 -5.03
C GLN A 32 19.73 4.44 -3.94
N LEU A 33 20.51 5.30 -3.29
CA LEU A 33 19.95 6.35 -2.45
C LEU A 33 19.33 7.45 -3.31
N VAL A 34 18.26 8.05 -2.81
CA VAL A 34 17.77 9.31 -3.36
C VAL A 34 18.36 10.49 -2.59
N ALA A 35 18.41 11.65 -3.23
CA ALA A 35 18.86 12.88 -2.57
C ALA A 35 17.89 13.30 -1.44
N HIS A 36 18.40 14.06 -0.45
CA HIS A 36 17.55 14.62 0.60
C HIS A 36 16.42 15.47 0.01
N GLY A 37 15.23 15.37 0.60
CA GLY A 37 14.01 16.02 0.15
C GLY A 37 13.27 15.29 -0.98
N VAL A 38 13.92 14.33 -1.67
CA VAL A 38 13.29 13.52 -2.71
C VAL A 38 12.51 12.37 -2.09
N VAL A 39 11.34 12.07 -2.66
CA VAL A 39 10.50 10.95 -2.23
C VAL A 39 11.10 9.65 -2.75
N GLY A 40 11.27 8.68 -1.87
CA GLY A 40 11.64 7.31 -2.21
C GLY A 40 11.07 6.33 -1.20
N GLU A 41 11.56 5.09 -1.18
CA GLU A 41 11.16 4.07 -0.22
C GLU A 41 11.99 4.17 1.05
N LEU A 42 11.33 4.16 2.20
CA LEU A 42 11.98 4.14 3.51
C LEU A 42 12.57 2.75 3.80
N VAL A 43 13.87 2.72 4.10
CA VAL A 43 14.55 1.54 4.63
C VAL A 43 15.11 1.83 6.02
N ILE A 44 14.99 0.85 6.91
CA ILE A 44 15.36 0.96 8.32
C ILE A 44 16.46 -0.05 8.60
N GLY A 45 17.56 0.37 9.21
CA GLY A 45 18.69 -0.47 9.59
C GLY A 45 19.00 -0.38 11.08
N GLY A 46 19.87 -1.27 11.54
CA GLY A 46 20.36 -1.31 12.92
C GLY A 46 19.92 -2.57 13.68
N GLN A 47 20.19 -2.58 14.98
CA GLN A 47 19.95 -3.77 15.82
C GLN A 47 18.47 -4.05 16.11
N ILE A 48 17.58 -3.11 15.77
CA ILE A 48 16.14 -3.24 15.99
C ILE A 48 15.44 -4.16 14.98
N LEU A 49 16.16 -4.65 13.97
CA LEU A 49 15.56 -5.46 12.92
C LEU A 49 15.16 -6.85 13.44
N ALA A 50 13.99 -7.29 13.02
CA ALA A 50 13.58 -8.67 13.20
C ALA A 50 14.54 -9.62 12.45
N ARG A 51 14.58 -10.89 12.87
CA ARG A 51 15.38 -11.92 12.18
C ARG A 51 14.90 -12.13 10.73
N GLY A 52 13.59 -12.12 10.54
CA GLY A 52 12.89 -12.37 9.28
C GLY A 52 11.43 -12.74 9.55
N TYR A 53 10.75 -13.19 8.51
CA TYR A 53 9.44 -13.84 8.63
C TYR A 53 9.62 -15.31 9.02
N LEU A 54 8.73 -15.82 9.89
CA LEU A 54 8.74 -17.22 10.32
C LEU A 54 8.46 -18.14 9.13
N ASP A 55 9.33 -19.11 8.91
CA ASP A 55 9.24 -20.13 7.84
C ASP A 55 9.05 -19.59 6.41
N ASP A 56 9.40 -18.33 6.17
CA ASP A 56 9.26 -17.67 4.86
C ASP A 56 10.57 -16.96 4.47
N CYS A 57 11.52 -17.75 3.98
CA CYS A 57 12.83 -17.26 3.56
C CYS A 57 12.76 -16.37 2.32
N VAL A 58 11.81 -16.63 1.41
CA VAL A 58 11.62 -15.86 0.18
C VAL A 58 11.18 -14.45 0.52
N ARG A 59 10.15 -14.30 1.36
CA ARG A 59 9.69 -12.98 1.79
C ARG A 59 10.74 -12.28 2.65
N THR A 60 11.47 -13.02 3.47
CA THR A 60 12.57 -12.47 4.27
C THR A 60 13.65 -11.86 3.38
N ALA A 61 14.17 -12.60 2.39
CA ALA A 61 15.15 -12.07 1.45
C ALA A 61 14.57 -10.92 0.60
N SER A 62 13.26 -10.94 0.33
CA SER A 62 12.62 -9.87 -0.41
C SER A 62 12.48 -8.58 0.40
N SER A 63 12.27 -8.64 1.73
CA SER A 63 12.02 -7.46 2.59
C SER A 63 13.28 -6.96 3.30
N PHE A 64 14.24 -7.84 3.57
CA PHE A 64 15.49 -7.52 4.24
C PHE A 64 16.62 -7.53 3.22
N ILE A 65 17.28 -6.39 3.05
CA ILE A 65 18.41 -6.21 2.14
C ILE A 65 19.71 -6.16 2.94
N ASP A 66 20.74 -6.80 2.41
CA ASP A 66 22.04 -6.88 3.05
C ASP A 66 23.08 -6.11 2.22
N SER A 67 23.84 -5.27 2.92
CA SER A 67 25.02 -4.52 2.47
C SER A 67 24.85 -3.85 1.09
N PRO A 68 23.83 -3.00 0.90
CA PRO A 68 23.68 -2.26 -0.35
C PRO A 68 24.90 -1.33 -0.58
N PRO A 69 25.23 -0.96 -1.83
CA PRO A 69 26.49 -0.25 -2.14
C PRO A 69 26.68 1.07 -1.38
N TRP A 70 25.58 1.74 -1.06
CA TRP A 70 25.57 3.01 -0.33
C TRP A 70 25.74 2.86 1.20
N SER A 71 25.70 1.64 1.75
CA SER A 71 25.79 1.41 3.19
C SER A 71 27.21 1.13 3.68
N SER A 72 28.24 1.29 2.84
CA SER A 72 29.64 1.03 3.22
C SER A 72 30.09 1.85 4.45
N ASP A 73 29.61 3.09 4.53
CA ASP A 73 29.93 4.01 5.63
C ASP A 73 28.84 4.02 6.73
N SER A 74 27.85 3.13 6.61
CA SER A 74 26.76 3.01 7.58
C SER A 74 27.16 2.11 8.75
N THR A 75 26.65 2.43 9.94
CA THR A 75 26.74 1.55 11.11
C THR A 75 25.84 0.31 11.00
N ALA A 76 24.95 0.27 10.00
CA ALA A 76 24.08 -0.86 9.71
C ALA A 76 24.45 -1.49 8.36
N THR A 77 24.60 -2.81 8.36
CA THR A 77 24.86 -3.61 7.14
C THR A 77 23.63 -4.36 6.65
N ARG A 78 22.50 -4.28 7.37
CA ARG A 78 21.23 -4.89 7.01
C ARG A 78 20.11 -3.89 7.19
N PHE A 79 19.18 -3.87 6.23
CA PHE A 79 18.06 -2.94 6.22
C PHE A 79 16.75 -3.66 5.92
N TYR A 80 15.67 -3.23 6.54
CA TYR A 80 14.31 -3.66 6.26
C TYR A 80 13.59 -2.61 5.43
N LYS A 81 12.97 -3.03 4.32
CA LYS A 81 12.08 -2.20 3.51
C LYS A 81 10.75 -2.03 4.22
N ALA A 82 10.46 -0.81 4.68
CA ALA A 82 9.22 -0.52 5.41
C ALA A 82 7.98 -0.56 4.50
N GLY A 83 8.17 -0.39 3.19
CA GLY A 83 7.11 -0.22 2.20
C GLY A 83 6.41 1.14 2.28
N ASP A 84 6.96 2.07 3.08
CA ASP A 84 6.48 3.44 3.18
C ASP A 84 7.24 4.31 2.16
N LEU A 85 6.51 5.17 1.44
CA LEU A 85 7.11 6.22 0.64
C LEU A 85 7.34 7.42 1.54
N ALA A 86 8.59 7.90 1.60
CA ALA A 86 9.01 8.94 2.51
C ALA A 86 10.12 9.80 1.91
N LYS A 87 10.43 10.90 2.59
CA LYS A 87 11.60 11.74 2.31
C LYS A 87 12.30 12.10 3.62
N ILE A 88 13.62 12.24 3.56
CA ILE A 88 14.46 12.75 4.66
C ILE A 88 14.94 14.14 4.29
N ASP A 89 14.76 15.10 5.18
CA ASP A 89 15.29 16.46 4.99
C ASP A 89 16.78 16.57 5.39
N HIS A 90 17.38 17.74 5.21
CA HIS A 90 18.79 17.97 5.54
C HIS A 90 19.10 17.89 7.04
N THR A 91 18.10 17.94 7.91
CA THR A 91 18.26 17.76 9.36
C THR A 91 18.25 16.28 9.76
N GLY A 92 17.76 15.40 8.88
CA GLY A 92 17.56 13.97 9.16
C GLY A 92 16.14 13.60 9.59
N SER A 93 15.19 14.55 9.55
CA SER A 93 13.80 14.29 9.91
C SER A 93 13.06 13.59 8.77
N VAL A 94 12.29 12.55 9.09
CA VAL A 94 11.55 11.74 8.13
C VAL A 94 10.12 12.26 8.00
N THR A 95 9.68 12.46 6.77
CA THR A 95 8.27 12.74 6.44
C THR A 95 7.71 11.61 5.59
N ILE A 96 6.61 11.01 6.04
CA ILE A 96 5.89 9.97 5.30
C ILE A 96 4.99 10.64 4.24
N VAL A 97 5.02 10.14 3.02
CA VAL A 97 4.22 10.62 1.89
C VAL A 97 3.10 9.64 1.56
N GLY A 98 3.32 8.34 1.77
CA GLY A 98 2.32 7.32 1.53
C GLY A 98 2.86 5.91 1.68
N ARG A 99 2.18 4.96 1.03
CA ARG A 99 2.57 3.55 0.95
C ARG A 99 3.01 3.23 -0.47
N LYS A 100 4.01 2.36 -0.59
CA LYS A 100 4.42 1.76 -1.86
C LYS A 100 3.46 0.65 -2.28
N ASP A 101 2.90 -0.06 -1.31
CA ASP A 101 1.94 -1.14 -1.51
C ASP A 101 0.50 -0.69 -1.19
N ASN A 102 -0.43 -1.63 -1.36
CA ASN A 102 -1.86 -1.42 -1.12
C ASN A 102 -2.26 -1.55 0.35
N GLN A 103 -1.30 -1.48 1.29
CA GLN A 103 -1.62 -1.65 2.69
C GLN A 103 -2.35 -0.41 3.24
N ILE A 104 -3.46 -0.64 3.94
CA ILE A 104 -4.32 0.42 4.45
C ILE A 104 -4.39 0.40 5.96
N LYS A 105 -4.63 1.57 6.55
CA LYS A 105 -4.96 1.72 7.97
C LYS A 105 -6.43 2.04 8.12
N ILE A 106 -7.17 1.19 8.82
CA ILE A 106 -8.57 1.42 9.16
C ILE A 106 -8.70 1.32 10.67
N ARG A 107 -9.17 2.39 11.32
CA ARG A 107 -9.45 2.42 12.77
C ARG A 107 -8.26 1.91 13.62
N GLY A 108 -7.03 2.26 13.22
CA GLY A 108 -5.79 1.86 13.90
C GLY A 108 -5.23 0.48 13.53
N GLN A 109 -5.96 -0.31 12.72
CA GLN A 109 -5.52 -1.62 12.27
C GLN A 109 -4.82 -1.54 10.92
N ARG A 110 -3.74 -2.31 10.77
CA ARG A 110 -2.96 -2.43 9.53
C ARG A 110 -3.49 -3.64 8.75
N ILE A 111 -4.20 -3.38 7.66
CA ILE A 111 -4.90 -4.40 6.88
C ILE A 111 -4.17 -4.58 5.54
N ASN A 112 -3.88 -5.83 5.19
CA ASN A 112 -3.41 -6.17 3.86
C ASN A 112 -4.61 -6.46 2.95
N VAL A 113 -4.81 -5.61 1.94
CA VAL A 113 -5.94 -5.71 1.00
C VAL A 113 -5.89 -7.02 0.21
N GLU A 114 -4.69 -7.47 -0.17
CA GLU A 114 -4.48 -8.71 -0.94
C GLU A 114 -4.91 -9.96 -0.17
N GLU A 115 -4.81 -9.94 1.16
CA GLU A 115 -5.25 -11.04 2.01
C GLU A 115 -6.78 -11.19 1.96
N ILE A 116 -7.50 -10.07 1.97
CA ILE A 116 -8.96 -10.07 1.86
C ILE A 116 -9.37 -10.55 0.47
N GLU A 117 -8.73 -10.06 -0.59
CA GLU A 117 -8.99 -10.50 -1.96
C GLU A 117 -8.75 -12.02 -2.11
N THR A 118 -7.61 -12.52 -1.63
CA THR A 118 -7.28 -13.94 -1.68
C THR A 118 -8.30 -14.78 -0.91
N THR A 119 -8.74 -14.30 0.26
CA THR A 119 -9.76 -14.97 1.07
C THR A 119 -11.12 -15.00 0.36
N LEU A 120 -11.49 -13.92 -0.33
CA LEU A 120 -12.72 -13.88 -1.14
C LEU A 120 -12.64 -14.86 -2.32
N LEU A 121 -11.50 -14.91 -3.02
CA LEU A 121 -11.26 -15.83 -4.14
C LEU A 121 -11.26 -17.31 -3.75
N ALA A 122 -11.00 -17.63 -2.48
CA ALA A 122 -11.15 -19.00 -1.98
C ALA A 122 -12.61 -19.50 -2.01
N THR A 123 -13.58 -18.61 -2.21
CA THR A 123 -15.00 -18.96 -2.37
C THR A 123 -15.31 -19.31 -3.83
N ASN A 124 -15.80 -20.53 -4.09
CA ASN A 124 -16.07 -21.06 -5.44
C ASN A 124 -17.01 -20.21 -6.33
N LEU A 125 -17.82 -19.33 -5.73
CA LEU A 125 -18.74 -18.46 -6.45
C LEU A 125 -18.07 -17.20 -7.01
N ILE A 126 -16.88 -16.84 -6.54
CA ILE A 126 -16.19 -15.59 -6.87
C ILE A 126 -15.11 -15.87 -7.92
N ARG A 127 -15.23 -15.23 -9.08
CA ARG A 127 -14.26 -15.33 -10.19
C ARG A 127 -13.13 -14.31 -10.08
N LYS A 128 -13.46 -13.09 -9.64
CA LYS A 128 -12.52 -11.99 -9.43
C LYS A 128 -12.97 -11.18 -8.22
N SER A 129 -12.01 -10.65 -7.47
CA SER A 129 -12.25 -9.72 -6.37
C SER A 129 -11.24 -8.57 -6.44
N ILE A 130 -11.70 -7.36 -6.13
CA ILE A 130 -10.86 -6.19 -5.87
C ILE A 130 -11.37 -5.57 -4.56
N VAL A 131 -10.47 -5.17 -3.68
CA VAL A 131 -10.81 -4.52 -2.42
C VAL A 131 -10.18 -3.12 -2.40
N GLU A 132 -10.99 -2.11 -2.09
CA GLU A 132 -10.55 -0.71 -2.06
C GLU A 132 -11.05 0.00 -0.80
N LEU A 133 -10.35 1.08 -0.43
CA LEU A 133 -10.77 2.03 0.60
C LEU A 133 -11.01 3.40 -0.07
N PRO A 134 -12.24 3.67 -0.56
CA PRO A 134 -12.54 4.92 -1.25
C PRO A 134 -12.32 6.12 -0.34
N LYS A 135 -11.68 7.18 -0.85
CA LYS A 135 -11.45 8.42 -0.09
C LYS A 135 -12.60 9.44 -0.20
N LYS A 136 -13.51 9.24 -1.17
CA LYS A 136 -14.60 10.16 -1.50
C LYS A 136 -15.84 9.38 -1.93
N GLY A 137 -17.01 10.01 -1.86
CA GLY A 137 -18.29 9.44 -2.26
C GLY A 137 -19.05 8.77 -1.10
N PRO A 138 -20.16 8.07 -1.39
CA PRO A 138 -21.04 7.49 -0.36
C PRO A 138 -20.38 6.36 0.45
N LEU A 139 -19.32 5.75 -0.07
CA LEU A 139 -18.55 4.69 0.59
C LEU A 139 -17.18 5.19 1.09
N ALA A 140 -17.04 6.51 1.31
CA ALA A 140 -15.77 7.08 1.76
C ALA A 140 -15.36 6.53 3.14
N ASN A 141 -14.09 6.14 3.27
CA ASN A 141 -13.48 5.56 4.48
C ASN A 141 -14.08 4.22 4.93
N GLU A 142 -14.88 3.57 4.09
CA GLU A 142 -15.36 2.21 4.30
C GLU A 142 -14.59 1.23 3.42
N LEU A 143 -14.32 0.03 3.94
CA LEU A 143 -13.65 -1.01 3.16
C LEU A 143 -14.66 -1.67 2.21
N VAL A 144 -14.43 -1.56 0.91
CA VAL A 144 -15.35 -2.01 -0.13
C VAL A 144 -14.73 -3.15 -0.92
N ALA A 145 -15.43 -4.27 -1.02
CA ALA A 145 -15.06 -5.37 -1.91
C ALA A 145 -15.98 -5.36 -3.15
N ILE A 146 -15.37 -5.36 -4.33
CA ILE A 146 -16.04 -5.51 -5.62
C ILE A 146 -15.75 -6.93 -6.13
N ILE A 147 -16.79 -7.70 -6.38
CA ILE A 147 -16.66 -9.11 -6.80
C ILE A 147 -17.38 -9.35 -8.13
N SER A 148 -16.83 -10.28 -8.92
CA SER A 148 -17.55 -10.88 -10.05
C SER A 148 -17.81 -12.34 -9.74
N THR A 149 -19.03 -12.79 -9.99
CA THR A 149 -19.43 -14.18 -9.74
C THR A 149 -19.35 -15.02 -10.99
N THR A 150 -19.21 -16.33 -10.81
CA THR A 150 -19.16 -17.33 -11.89
C THR A 150 -20.53 -17.66 -12.49
N SER A 151 -21.60 -16.92 -12.14
CA SER A 151 -22.96 -17.22 -12.58
C SER A 151 -23.03 -17.44 -14.09
N ASP A 152 -23.29 -18.70 -14.44
CA ASP A 152 -23.79 -19.18 -15.71
C ASP A 152 -24.74 -18.16 -16.31
N THR A 153 -24.55 -17.86 -17.59
CA THR A 153 -25.35 -16.93 -18.40
C THR A 153 -26.81 -17.37 -18.62
N SER A 154 -27.36 -18.26 -17.80
CA SER A 154 -28.68 -18.84 -17.99
C SER A 154 -29.70 -18.39 -16.93
N HIS A 155 -29.91 -17.08 -16.76
CA HIS A 155 -31.23 -16.55 -16.39
C HIS A 155 -31.35 -15.02 -16.52
N CYS A 156 -31.16 -14.49 -17.72
CA CYS A 156 -31.85 -13.26 -18.13
C CYS A 156 -32.76 -13.60 -19.32
N LYS A 157 -33.91 -14.22 -19.06
CA LYS A 157 -35.01 -14.17 -20.03
C LYS A 157 -35.48 -12.73 -20.05
N HIS A 158 -35.00 -11.95 -21.02
CA HIS A 158 -35.55 -10.63 -21.32
C HIS A 158 -37.07 -10.80 -21.51
N PRO A 159 -37.95 -10.12 -20.76
CA PRO A 159 -39.38 -10.15 -21.05
C PRO A 159 -39.60 -9.53 -22.44
N PRO A 160 -40.40 -10.13 -23.34
CA PRO A 160 -40.58 -9.58 -24.68
C PRO A 160 -41.04 -8.10 -24.59
N PRO A 161 -40.55 -7.23 -25.49
CA PRO A 161 -40.89 -5.81 -25.43
C PRO A 161 -42.41 -5.62 -25.53
N LEU A 162 -42.96 -4.78 -24.65
CA LEU A 162 -44.37 -4.42 -24.67
C LEU A 162 -44.71 -3.83 -26.03
N ALA A 163 -45.63 -4.47 -26.75
CA ALA A 163 -46.11 -3.98 -28.03
C ALA A 163 -46.87 -2.65 -27.80
N PHE A 164 -46.40 -1.57 -28.41
CA PHE A 164 -47.15 -0.32 -28.45
C PHE A 164 -48.33 -0.46 -29.42
N PRO A 165 -49.54 -0.02 -29.06
CA PRO A 165 -50.68 -0.05 -29.96
C PRO A 165 -50.42 0.93 -31.13
N GLN A 166 -50.54 0.41 -32.35
CA GLN A 166 -50.49 1.22 -33.58
C GLN A 166 -51.71 2.14 -33.61
N GLN A 167 -51.50 3.45 -33.72
CA GLN A 167 -52.60 4.39 -33.99
C GLN A 167 -52.95 4.32 -35.49
N PRO A 168 -54.25 4.28 -35.85
CA PRO A 168 -54.67 4.25 -37.25
C PRO A 168 -54.42 5.61 -37.93
N LEU A 169 -54.19 5.53 -39.25
CA LEU A 169 -53.86 6.61 -40.19
C LEU A 169 -54.88 7.77 -40.20
#